data_AF-A0AAE4SBR9-F1
#
_entry.id   AF-A0AAE4SBR9-F1
#
_cell.length_a   1.000
_cell.length_b   1.000
_cell.length_c   1.000
_cell.angle_alpha   90.00
_cell.angle_beta   90.00
_cell.angle_gamma   90.00
#
_symmetry.space_group_name_H-M   'P 1'
#
loop_
_entity.id
_entity.type
_entity.pdbx_description
1 polymer ?
#
loop_
_entity_poly.entity_id
_entity_poly.type
_entity_poly.pdbx_seq_one_letter_code
_entity_poly.pdbx_strand_id
1 'polypeptide(L)'
;MSEHGTITNSGATANPNGILPIYVYADTVHRRQPFDIVPLLFEGANTIHIRNAAAAAYGIVEKGYGKLYHHILRVLNKLEKSGVCHKQKGIMFLGGWDTPIYFWRLTIAATNLIRQVQISNPQEKAQIGSETKAKQPDKWYWARFPKRTNPLRIDACKLLRNTRCREHLWMWQRESRSSPIRPELQHIIACVKKPYDRYIREINSKAIVLCPYSQRQSPDKSNLKLLEYKTRFNSKSRQLANLDTYDNAWNESKKYYNHAVFLTLTTAPGMHENVWIANRHFAVAWNRYMSLLTKRNKAAAKTAGTYDPKKSYRPKYICIYEFQKNMMLHCHAILFGIDRIANDIQISRDWEQCGQGKITKQIPLIRTVDDKWEWARGKPADAKDGESPEKYLRKYLNKAVYDHKDFEMYWAINKKFMSKSRNLAPFGHPDAPAQIPKKEKQHTEPIDYIKDDDGIVKPVYRERIPEPPKTQRDPEWAYLGTISGGVFPRWLETMFDARSRPASISSGAPLPVAKNKHKPYHIGFVPASAIITEENLPPQLITNLIPAEPDRTEYDRQLAEETRFMEEKRARLKQRSG
;
A
#
# COMPACT_ATOMS: atom_id res chain seq x y z
N MET A 1 -5.61 49.45 35.54
CA MET A 1 -4.46 49.27 34.62
C MET A 1 -4.94 48.52 33.40
N SER A 2 -4.80 49.11 32.20
CA SER A 2 -5.31 48.55 30.94
C SER A 2 -4.17 47.99 30.09
N GLU A 3 -4.05 46.68 30.02
CA GLU A 3 -3.06 46.03 29.15
C GLU A 3 -3.53 46.10 27.68
N HIS A 4 -2.88 46.95 26.90
CA HIS A 4 -3.13 47.08 25.47
C HIS A 4 -2.42 45.96 24.71
N GLY A 5 -3.16 44.93 24.30
CA GLY A 5 -2.66 43.89 23.40
C GLY A 5 -2.25 44.45 22.03
N THR A 6 -0.94 44.52 21.80
CA THR A 6 -0.30 45.00 20.56
C THR A 6 -0.35 43.93 19.45
N ILE A 7 -0.62 44.33 18.21
CA ILE A 7 -0.58 43.42 17.05
C ILE A 7 0.69 43.72 16.24
N THR A 8 1.58 42.73 16.09
CA THR A 8 2.72 42.81 15.19
C THR A 8 2.37 42.27 13.80
N ASN A 9 2.77 43.01 12.75
CA ASN A 9 2.68 42.51 11.38
C ASN A 9 3.72 41.41 11.16
N SER A 10 3.27 40.21 10.80
CA SER A 10 4.12 39.14 10.28
C SER A 10 3.49 38.53 9.03
N GLY A 11 4.34 38.28 8.02
CA GLY A 11 3.89 37.80 6.72
C GLY A 11 3.42 36.34 6.78
N ALA A 12 2.60 35.93 5.81
CA ALA A 12 2.37 34.52 5.57
C ALA A 12 3.64 33.94 4.92
N THR A 13 4.43 33.20 5.68
CA THR A 13 5.56 32.44 5.17
C THR A 13 5.04 31.25 4.38
N ALA A 14 5.29 31.26 3.06
CA ALA A 14 5.02 30.10 2.22
C ALA A 14 6.13 29.06 2.45
N ASN A 15 5.82 27.96 3.14
CA ASN A 15 6.71 26.80 3.19
C ASN A 15 6.63 26.07 1.83
N PRO A 16 7.73 25.93 1.07
CA PRO A 16 7.69 25.30 -0.26
C PRO A 16 7.29 23.82 -0.25
N ASN A 17 7.42 23.12 0.87
CA ASN A 17 7.37 21.65 0.92
C ASN A 17 6.32 21.05 1.88
N GLY A 18 5.38 21.84 2.41
CA GLY A 18 4.35 21.30 3.31
C GLY A 18 3.19 22.23 3.64
N ILE A 19 2.02 21.91 3.06
CA ILE A 19 0.64 22.19 3.49
C ILE A 19 0.37 23.55 4.16
N LEU A 20 -0.52 24.35 3.56
CA LEU A 20 -1.29 25.36 4.28
C LEU A 20 -2.52 24.72 4.94
N PRO A 21 -2.53 24.47 6.27
CA PRO A 21 -3.79 24.47 6.99
C PRO A 21 -4.32 25.92 6.99
N ILE A 22 -5.59 26.10 6.66
CA ILE A 22 -6.20 27.44 6.62
C ILE A 22 -6.66 27.77 8.03
N TYR A 23 -5.74 28.32 8.82
CA TYR A 23 -6.01 28.73 10.18
C TYR A 23 -6.32 30.23 10.27
N VAL A 24 -7.35 30.55 11.06
CA VAL A 24 -7.51 31.85 11.70
C VAL A 24 -6.85 31.73 13.08
N TYR A 25 -6.16 32.77 13.53
CA TYR A 25 -5.59 32.82 14.87
C TYR A 25 -6.31 33.89 15.69
N ALA A 26 -6.53 33.59 16.98
CA ALA A 26 -6.88 34.60 17.96
C ALA A 26 -5.81 34.62 19.06
N ASP A 27 -5.35 35.82 19.41
CA ASP A 27 -4.56 36.05 20.62
C ASP A 27 -5.53 36.03 21.81
N THR A 28 -5.56 34.91 22.53
CA THR A 28 -6.16 34.81 23.86
C THR A 28 -5.07 35.04 24.91
N VAL A 29 -5.46 35.43 26.13
CA VAL A 29 -4.54 35.77 27.24
C VAL A 29 -3.53 34.65 27.56
N HIS A 30 -3.81 33.40 27.17
CA HIS A 30 -3.01 32.23 27.58
C HIS A 30 -2.47 31.33 26.47
N ARG A 31 -2.80 31.54 25.17
CA ARG A 31 -2.15 30.86 24.01
C ARG A 31 -2.64 31.39 22.65
N ARG A 32 -1.76 31.31 21.64
CA ARG A 32 -2.14 31.26 20.22
C ARG A 32 -2.59 29.85 19.86
N GLN A 33 -3.89 29.63 19.72
CA GLN A 33 -4.43 28.38 19.16
C GLN A 33 -4.87 28.60 17.70
N PRO A 34 -4.62 27.65 16.78
CA PRO A 34 -5.13 27.71 15.42
C PRO A 34 -6.57 27.19 15.32
N PHE A 35 -7.44 27.90 14.59
CA PHE A 35 -8.81 27.46 14.28
C PHE A 35 -8.95 27.13 12.79
N ASP A 36 -9.28 25.88 12.48
CA ASP A 36 -9.45 25.40 11.10
C ASP A 36 -10.78 25.88 10.50
N ILE A 37 -10.72 26.78 9.52
CA ILE A 37 -11.91 27.28 8.82
C ILE A 37 -12.31 26.43 7.62
N VAL A 38 -11.51 25.43 7.23
CA VAL A 38 -11.79 24.55 6.07
C VAL A 38 -13.17 23.89 6.15
N PRO A 39 -13.63 23.33 7.29
CA PRO A 39 -14.96 22.71 7.38
C PRO A 39 -16.09 23.70 7.08
N LEU A 40 -15.98 24.94 7.54
CA LEU A 40 -17.00 25.98 7.33
C LEU A 40 -17.03 26.44 5.85
N LEU A 41 -15.87 26.51 5.20
CA LEU A 41 -15.76 26.88 3.78
C LEU A 41 -16.21 25.78 2.81
N PHE A 42 -16.41 24.54 3.27
CA PHE A 42 -17.01 23.46 2.47
C PHE A 42 -18.51 23.67 2.24
N GLU A 43 -19.24 24.10 3.27
CA GLU A 43 -20.69 24.31 3.22
C GLU A 43 -21.06 25.70 2.65
N GLY A 44 -20.11 26.63 2.72
CA GLY A 44 -20.27 28.03 2.30
C GLY A 44 -20.58 28.90 3.51
N ALA A 45 -19.56 29.59 4.01
CA ALA A 45 -19.67 30.37 5.25
C ALA A 45 -19.39 31.85 4.99
N ASN A 46 -20.14 32.70 5.69
CA ASN A 46 -19.88 34.13 5.75
C ASN A 46 -18.95 34.47 6.92
N THR A 47 -18.48 35.72 6.96
CA THR A 47 -17.60 36.24 8.02
C THR A 47 -18.20 36.14 9.42
N ILE A 48 -19.53 36.24 9.57
CA ILE A 48 -20.23 36.15 10.87
C ILE A 48 -20.25 34.69 11.36
N HIS A 49 -20.57 33.73 10.50
CA HIS A 49 -20.52 32.29 10.83
C HIS A 49 -19.12 31.86 11.27
N ILE A 50 -18.08 32.25 10.51
CA ILE A 50 -16.69 31.92 10.85
C ILE A 50 -16.26 32.61 12.15
N ARG A 51 -16.66 33.88 12.35
CA ARG A 51 -16.37 34.62 13.59
C ARG A 51 -17.03 33.97 14.81
N ASN A 52 -18.30 33.60 14.72
CA ASN A 52 -19.03 33.01 15.83
C ASN A 52 -18.47 31.62 16.19
N ALA A 53 -18.15 30.79 15.18
CA ALA A 53 -17.52 29.49 15.40
C ALA A 53 -16.10 29.60 16.01
N ALA A 54 -15.29 30.56 15.54
CA ALA A 54 -13.98 30.85 16.13
C ALA A 54 -14.10 31.41 17.56
N ALA A 55 -15.01 32.36 17.81
CA ALA A 55 -15.23 32.94 19.13
C ALA A 55 -15.67 31.87 20.15
N ALA A 56 -16.55 30.94 19.76
CA ALA A 56 -16.94 29.80 20.58
C ALA A 56 -15.76 28.84 20.86
N ALA A 57 -14.92 28.54 19.85
CA ALA A 57 -13.73 27.70 20.03
C ALA A 57 -12.66 28.34 20.94
N TYR A 58 -12.59 29.66 20.99
CA TYR A 58 -11.59 30.41 21.77
C TYR A 58 -12.11 30.99 23.10
N GLY A 59 -13.41 30.87 23.41
CA GLY A 59 -14.01 31.49 24.59
C GLY A 59 -13.96 33.04 24.58
N ILE A 60 -14.03 33.66 23.40
CA ILE A 60 -13.88 35.11 23.25
C ILE A 60 -15.18 35.83 23.61
N VAL A 61 -15.09 36.77 24.56
CA VAL A 61 -16.17 37.70 24.94
C VAL A 61 -16.27 38.87 23.93
N GLU A 62 -17.42 39.54 23.88
CA GLU A 62 -17.82 40.51 22.83
C GLU A 62 -16.76 41.57 22.47
N LYS A 63 -15.98 42.05 23.45
CA LYS A 63 -14.93 43.08 23.24
C LYS A 63 -13.84 42.67 22.22
N GLY A 64 -13.73 41.40 21.84
CA GLY A 64 -12.82 40.92 20.77
C GLY A 64 -13.40 40.89 19.35
N TYR A 65 -14.72 41.04 19.17
CA TYR A 65 -15.42 40.61 17.95
C TYR A 65 -15.03 41.41 16.68
N GLY A 66 -14.83 42.73 16.79
CA GLY A 66 -14.43 43.57 15.66
C GLY A 66 -13.04 43.22 15.11
N LYS A 67 -12.05 43.02 16.00
CA LYS A 67 -10.68 42.64 15.60
C LYS A 67 -10.66 41.26 14.92
N LEU A 68 -11.39 40.29 15.48
CA LEU A 68 -11.52 38.95 14.90
C LEU A 68 -12.20 38.99 13.52
N TYR A 69 -13.27 39.78 13.37
CA TYR A 69 -13.96 39.98 12.09
C TYR A 69 -13.02 40.48 10.98
N HIS A 70 -12.25 41.56 11.24
CA HIS A 70 -11.31 42.09 10.26
C HIS A 70 -10.10 41.17 9.99
N HIS A 71 -9.72 40.31 10.94
CA HIS A 71 -8.71 39.28 10.69
C HIS A 71 -9.24 38.19 9.75
N ILE A 72 -10.42 37.64 10.04
CA ILE A 72 -11.11 36.65 9.20
C ILE A 72 -11.30 37.20 7.78
N LEU A 73 -11.82 38.43 7.64
CA LEU A 73 -12.05 39.04 6.33
C LEU A 73 -10.75 39.20 5.51
N ARG A 74 -9.63 39.56 6.16
CA ARG A 74 -8.31 39.61 5.50
C ARG A 74 -7.84 38.22 5.04
N VAL A 75 -8.05 37.18 5.84
CA VAL A 75 -7.72 35.79 5.47
C VAL A 75 -8.57 35.35 4.27
N LEU A 76 -9.89 35.55 4.32
CA LEU A 76 -10.81 35.16 3.23
C LEU A 76 -10.48 35.87 1.91
N ASN A 77 -10.29 37.19 1.94
CA ASN A 77 -9.89 37.95 0.74
C ASN A 77 -8.53 37.49 0.17
N LYS A 78 -7.61 36.98 1.01
CA LYS A 78 -6.33 36.43 0.55
C LYS A 78 -6.49 35.07 -0.13
N LEU A 79 -7.35 34.21 0.41
CA LEU A 79 -7.69 32.90 -0.17
C LEU A 79 -8.47 33.03 -1.48
N GLU A 80 -9.31 34.06 -1.59
CA GLU A 80 -10.02 34.42 -2.81
C GLU A 80 -9.03 34.86 -3.90
N LYS A 81 -8.11 35.79 -3.57
CA LYS A 81 -7.04 36.22 -4.49
C LYS A 81 -6.10 35.09 -4.92
N SER A 82 -5.96 34.02 -4.14
CA SER A 82 -5.17 32.83 -4.51
C SER A 82 -5.98 31.72 -5.18
N GLY A 83 -7.26 31.95 -5.53
CA GLY A 83 -8.12 30.95 -6.17
C GLY A 83 -8.52 29.75 -5.29
N VAL A 84 -8.29 29.85 -3.98
CA VAL A 84 -8.58 28.77 -3.01
C VAL A 84 -10.07 28.75 -2.63
N CYS A 85 -10.69 29.92 -2.54
CA CYS A 85 -12.14 30.06 -2.44
C CYS A 85 -12.67 31.06 -3.47
N HIS A 86 -13.98 31.06 -3.67
CA HIS A 86 -14.69 32.10 -4.40
C HIS A 86 -15.71 32.77 -3.46
N LYS A 87 -15.97 34.04 -3.72
CA LYS A 87 -16.89 34.88 -2.97
C LYS A 87 -18.21 34.99 -3.73
N GLN A 88 -19.31 34.70 -3.05
CA GLN A 88 -20.66 34.73 -3.60
C GLN A 88 -21.50 35.73 -2.78
N LYS A 89 -22.19 36.65 -3.45
CA LYS A 89 -23.18 37.51 -2.80
C LYS A 89 -24.43 36.67 -2.48
N GLY A 90 -24.95 36.81 -1.28
CA GLY A 90 -26.18 36.15 -0.82
C GLY A 90 -26.91 37.02 0.19
N ILE A 91 -28.04 36.52 0.68
CA ILE A 91 -28.87 37.18 1.69
C ILE A 91 -28.76 36.37 2.98
N MET A 92 -28.65 37.03 4.13
CA MET A 92 -28.75 36.38 5.43
C MET A 92 -29.90 36.99 6.22
N PHE A 93 -30.82 36.11 6.61
CA PHE A 93 -32.01 36.46 7.37
C PHE A 93 -31.62 36.69 8.84
N LEU A 94 -31.57 37.96 9.25
CA LEU A 94 -31.34 38.35 10.65
C LEU A 94 -32.63 38.94 11.22
N GLY A 95 -33.53 38.08 11.72
CA GLY A 95 -34.70 38.50 12.49
C GLY A 95 -35.65 39.47 11.76
N GLY A 96 -35.88 39.26 10.46
CA GLY A 96 -36.80 40.07 9.65
C GLY A 96 -36.14 41.04 8.67
N TRP A 97 -34.80 41.15 8.66
CA TRP A 97 -34.07 42.00 7.71
C TRP A 97 -33.19 41.19 6.75
N ASP A 98 -33.44 41.34 5.45
CA ASP A 98 -32.63 40.76 4.38
C ASP A 98 -31.32 41.53 4.20
N THR A 99 -30.30 41.16 4.97
CA THR A 99 -28.98 41.81 4.86
C THR A 99 -28.18 41.17 3.73
N PRO A 100 -27.77 41.92 2.69
CA PRO A 100 -26.91 41.40 1.64
C PRO A 100 -25.49 41.20 2.20
N ILE A 101 -25.01 39.96 2.16
CA ILE A 101 -23.70 39.58 2.68
C ILE A 101 -22.92 38.73 1.67
N TYR A 102 -21.66 38.43 2.01
CA TYR A 102 -20.80 37.56 1.21
C TYR A 102 -20.55 36.23 1.90
N PHE A 103 -20.65 35.15 1.14
CA PHE A 103 -20.27 33.79 1.51
C PHE A 103 -19.01 33.40 0.74
N TRP A 104 -18.09 32.70 1.42
CA TRP A 104 -16.92 32.13 0.78
C TRP A 104 -17.06 30.60 0.73
N ARG A 105 -16.82 30.03 -0.45
CA ARG A 105 -16.87 28.59 -0.74
C ARG A 105 -15.55 28.14 -1.34
N LEU A 106 -15.02 26.99 -0.92
CA LEU A 106 -13.81 26.42 -1.55
C LEU A 106 -14.03 26.19 -3.06
N THR A 107 -13.00 26.44 -3.87
CA THR A 107 -13.04 26.05 -5.28
C THR A 107 -12.92 24.52 -5.42
N ILE A 108 -13.35 23.95 -6.54
CA ILE A 108 -13.20 22.51 -6.82
C ILE A 108 -11.72 22.12 -6.82
N ALA A 109 -10.84 22.98 -7.33
CA ALA A 109 -9.40 22.80 -7.30
C ALA A 109 -8.87 22.76 -5.85
N ALA A 110 -9.25 23.71 -5.00
CA ALA A 110 -8.87 23.73 -3.59
C ALA A 110 -9.42 22.54 -2.81
N THR A 111 -10.68 22.17 -3.04
CA THR A 111 -11.31 20.97 -2.47
C THR A 111 -10.52 19.72 -2.85
N ASN A 112 -10.11 19.59 -4.11
CA ASN A 112 -9.33 18.46 -4.58
C ASN A 112 -7.90 18.48 -4.01
N LEU A 113 -7.27 19.65 -3.86
CA LEU A 113 -5.95 19.79 -3.24
C LEU A 113 -6.00 19.46 -1.74
N ILE A 114 -6.93 20.03 -0.98
CA ILE A 114 -7.17 19.73 0.44
C ILE A 114 -7.45 18.25 0.64
N ARG A 115 -8.30 17.64 -0.21
CA ARG A 115 -8.51 16.19 -0.22
C ARG A 115 -7.22 15.45 -0.51
N GLN A 116 -6.48 15.78 -1.58
CA GLN A 116 -5.19 15.15 -1.92
C GLN A 116 -4.17 15.26 -0.77
N VAL A 117 -4.20 16.35 -0.01
CA VAL A 117 -3.32 16.67 1.11
C VAL A 117 -3.70 15.92 2.40
N GLN A 118 -4.98 15.89 2.76
CA GLN A 118 -5.51 14.97 3.78
C GLN A 118 -5.30 13.49 3.36
N ILE A 119 -5.18 13.26 2.05
CA ILE A 119 -4.82 11.98 1.43
C ILE A 119 -3.30 11.75 1.37
N SER A 120 -2.42 12.75 1.53
CA SER A 120 -0.97 12.55 1.54
C SER A 120 -0.38 12.50 2.95
N ASN A 121 -0.82 13.35 3.88
CA ASN A 121 -0.23 13.43 5.21
C ASN A 121 -0.64 12.24 6.12
N PRO A 122 0.32 11.45 6.65
CA PRO A 122 0.12 10.80 7.93
C PRO A 122 0.23 11.90 9.02
N GLN A 123 -0.78 12.05 9.87
CA GLN A 123 -0.58 12.88 11.07
C GLN A 123 0.51 12.22 11.91
N GLU A 124 1.54 13.00 12.25
CA GLU A 124 2.55 12.60 13.21
C GLU A 124 1.88 12.23 14.54
N LYS A 125 2.52 11.32 15.26
CA LYS A 125 2.11 10.99 16.63
C LYS A 125 2.42 12.19 17.51
N ALA A 126 1.45 13.07 17.71
CA ALA A 126 1.51 14.03 18.79
C ALA A 126 1.77 13.26 20.09
N GLN A 127 2.89 13.54 20.74
CA GLN A 127 3.15 13.12 22.12
C GLN A 127 2.16 13.88 23.01
N ILE A 128 0.95 13.35 23.16
CA ILE A 128 0.03 13.81 24.18
C ILE A 128 0.56 13.25 25.50
N GLY A 129 1.03 14.16 26.35
CA GLY A 129 1.60 13.85 27.65
C GLY A 129 0.64 13.07 28.54
N SER A 130 1.22 12.38 29.53
CA SER A 130 0.49 11.68 30.57
C SER A 130 -0.38 12.65 31.37
N GLU A 131 -1.69 12.53 31.24
CA GLU A 131 -2.61 12.81 32.35
C GLU A 131 -3.97 12.14 32.17
N THR A 132 -4.62 11.87 33.30
CA THR A 132 -5.74 10.94 33.45
C THR A 132 -7.06 11.51 32.93
N LYS A 133 -7.38 11.22 31.66
CA LYS A 133 -8.77 11.28 31.17
C LYS A 133 -9.19 9.94 30.60
N ALA A 134 -10.41 9.51 30.97
CA ALA A 134 -10.97 8.23 30.61
C ALA A 134 -10.90 8.02 29.09
N LYS A 135 -10.33 6.89 28.65
CA LYS A 135 -10.26 6.51 27.25
C LYS A 135 -11.69 6.31 26.72
N GLN A 136 -12.24 7.31 26.04
CA GLN A 136 -13.24 7.00 25.01
C GLN A 136 -12.56 6.03 24.02
N PRO A 137 -13.17 4.88 23.70
CA PRO A 137 -12.55 3.91 22.82
C PRO A 137 -12.31 4.53 21.44
N ASP A 138 -11.08 4.41 20.94
CA ASP A 138 -10.62 5.00 19.69
C ASP A 138 -11.66 4.83 18.56
N LYS A 139 -12.21 5.95 18.09
CA LYS A 139 -13.35 6.00 17.15
C LYS A 139 -12.94 5.55 15.74
N TRP A 140 -12.81 4.24 15.56
CA TRP A 140 -12.86 3.49 14.30
C TRP A 140 -11.85 3.92 13.20
N TYR A 141 -10.62 4.32 13.54
CA TYR A 141 -9.60 4.72 12.55
C TYR A 141 -9.36 3.71 11.42
N TRP A 142 -9.54 2.42 11.70
CA TRP A 142 -9.34 1.30 10.77
C TRP A 142 -10.58 0.97 9.90
N ALA A 143 -11.71 1.67 10.10
CA ALA A 143 -12.90 1.59 9.24
C ALA A 143 -12.82 2.50 7.99
N ARG A 144 -11.78 3.34 7.86
CA ARG A 144 -11.58 4.19 6.68
C ARG A 144 -11.29 3.35 5.43
N PHE A 145 -12.01 3.61 4.34
CA PHE A 145 -11.71 2.97 3.05
C PHE A 145 -10.33 3.41 2.52
N PRO A 146 -9.57 2.53 1.85
CA PRO A 146 -8.27 2.91 1.31
C PRO A 146 -8.37 4.09 0.32
N LYS A 147 -7.37 4.97 0.38
CA LYS A 147 -7.22 6.11 -0.54
C LYS A 147 -7.24 5.60 -1.99
N ARG A 148 -7.97 6.27 -2.88
CA ARG A 148 -8.19 5.89 -4.31
C ARG A 148 -8.88 4.52 -4.51
N THR A 149 -9.75 4.09 -3.60
CA THR A 149 -10.61 2.90 -3.82
C THR A 149 -11.65 3.18 -4.89
N ASN A 150 -11.82 2.27 -5.85
CA ASN A 150 -12.87 2.34 -6.89
C ASN A 150 -14.28 2.45 -6.24
N PRO A 151 -15.19 3.32 -6.73
CA PRO A 151 -16.51 3.51 -6.13
C PRO A 151 -17.33 2.23 -5.95
N LEU A 152 -17.35 1.33 -6.94
CA LEU A 152 -18.03 0.04 -6.87
C LEU A 152 -17.55 -0.79 -5.68
N ARG A 153 -16.24 -0.72 -5.41
CA ARG A 153 -15.63 -1.39 -4.27
C ARG A 153 -16.05 -0.75 -2.96
N ILE A 154 -16.22 0.57 -2.88
CA ILE A 154 -16.76 1.25 -1.70
C ILE A 154 -18.15 0.71 -1.37
N ASP A 155 -19.01 0.50 -2.37
CA ASP A 155 -20.37 -0.02 -2.16
C ASP A 155 -20.37 -1.47 -1.67
N ALA A 156 -19.51 -2.34 -2.24
CA ALA A 156 -19.27 -3.67 -1.69
C ALA A 156 -18.78 -3.64 -0.22
N CYS A 157 -17.95 -2.66 0.14
CA CYS A 157 -17.48 -2.51 1.52
C CYS A 157 -18.58 -2.00 2.46
N LYS A 158 -19.55 -1.18 1.98
CA LYS A 158 -20.74 -0.78 2.76
C LYS A 158 -21.61 -1.99 3.09
N LEU A 159 -21.87 -2.87 2.11
CA LEU A 159 -22.64 -4.11 2.32
C LEU A 159 -22.01 -5.00 3.41
N LEU A 160 -20.70 -5.25 3.30
CA LEU A 160 -19.95 -6.03 4.31
C LEU A 160 -19.86 -5.34 5.67
N ARG A 161 -19.97 -4.00 5.74
CA ARG A 161 -20.02 -3.24 6.98
C ARG A 161 -21.39 -3.30 7.65
N ASN A 162 -22.46 -3.35 6.87
CA ASN A 162 -23.82 -3.45 7.40
C ASN A 162 -24.19 -4.89 7.82
N THR A 163 -23.43 -5.89 7.35
CA THR A 163 -23.60 -7.30 7.74
C THR A 163 -23.04 -7.57 9.15
N ARG A 164 -23.88 -7.49 10.18
CA ARG A 164 -23.44 -7.66 11.58
C ARG A 164 -23.09 -9.12 11.92
N CYS A 165 -22.03 -9.32 12.71
CA CYS A 165 -21.62 -10.65 13.18
C CYS A 165 -22.36 -11.08 14.45
N ARG A 166 -22.64 -10.12 15.36
CA ARG A 166 -23.11 -10.42 16.73
C ARG A 166 -24.60 -10.72 16.83
N GLU A 167 -25.43 -10.00 16.07
CA GLU A 167 -26.89 -10.17 16.08
C GLU A 167 -27.32 -11.55 15.57
N HIS A 168 -26.42 -12.22 14.86
CA HIS A 168 -26.69 -13.49 14.22
C HIS A 168 -25.63 -14.54 14.55
N LEU A 169 -25.18 -14.69 15.80
CA LEU A 169 -24.17 -15.71 16.16
C LEU A 169 -24.51 -17.12 15.65
N TRP A 170 -25.81 -17.47 15.67
CA TRP A 170 -26.39 -18.68 15.06
C TRP A 170 -26.16 -18.80 13.55
N MET A 171 -26.12 -17.68 12.80
CA MET A 171 -25.78 -17.67 11.37
C MET A 171 -24.33 -18.09 11.05
N TRP A 172 -23.42 -17.98 12.01
CA TRP A 172 -21.99 -18.31 11.80
C TRP A 172 -21.58 -19.62 12.48
N GLN A 173 -22.45 -20.22 13.28
CA GLN A 173 -22.31 -21.60 13.75
C GLN A 173 -22.64 -22.56 12.60
N ARG A 174 -21.75 -23.52 12.35
CA ARG A 174 -22.06 -24.67 11.50
C ARG A 174 -22.65 -25.75 12.39
N GLU A 175 -23.89 -26.12 12.12
CA GLU A 175 -24.47 -27.38 12.63
C GLU A 175 -23.65 -28.59 12.13
N SER A 176 -23.13 -28.54 10.90
CA SER A 176 -22.25 -29.59 10.36
C SER A 176 -21.28 -29.11 9.27
N ARG A 177 -20.38 -30.01 8.82
CA ARG A 177 -19.57 -29.78 7.61
C ARG A 177 -20.43 -29.77 6.33
N SER A 178 -21.54 -30.50 6.29
CA SER A 178 -22.44 -30.62 5.14
C SER A 178 -23.49 -29.50 5.04
N SER A 179 -23.82 -28.81 6.14
CA SER A 179 -24.90 -27.81 6.17
C SER A 179 -24.78 -26.77 5.02
N PRO A 180 -25.91 -26.43 4.36
CA PRO A 180 -25.92 -25.43 3.30
C PRO A 180 -25.49 -24.06 3.83
N ILE A 181 -25.04 -23.19 2.92
CA ILE A 181 -24.82 -21.78 3.28
C ILE A 181 -26.21 -21.18 3.54
N ARG A 182 -26.38 -20.49 4.67
CA ARG A 182 -27.66 -19.87 5.03
C ARG A 182 -28.08 -18.85 3.94
N PRO A 183 -29.34 -18.83 3.47
CA PRO A 183 -29.75 -18.05 2.30
C PRO A 183 -29.42 -16.56 2.37
N GLU A 184 -29.45 -15.96 3.56
CA GLU A 184 -29.13 -14.56 3.81
C GLU A 184 -27.65 -14.25 3.52
N LEU A 185 -26.75 -15.17 3.90
CA LEU A 185 -25.32 -15.05 3.57
C LEU A 185 -25.09 -15.21 2.06
N GLN A 186 -25.81 -16.12 1.39
CA GLN A 186 -25.76 -16.26 -0.07
C GLN A 186 -26.24 -14.97 -0.77
N HIS A 187 -27.33 -14.37 -0.28
CA HIS A 187 -27.85 -13.10 -0.78
C HIS A 187 -26.83 -11.95 -0.62
N ILE A 188 -26.16 -11.86 0.53
CA ILE A 188 -25.12 -10.83 0.75
C ILE A 188 -23.93 -11.05 -0.19
N ILE A 189 -23.47 -12.29 -0.38
CA ILE A 189 -22.42 -12.63 -1.36
C ILE A 189 -22.85 -12.20 -2.77
N ALA A 190 -24.07 -12.54 -3.19
CA ALA A 190 -24.61 -12.11 -4.50
C ALA A 190 -24.66 -10.58 -4.64
N CYS A 191 -25.03 -9.86 -3.58
CA CYS A 191 -25.04 -8.39 -3.56
C CYS A 191 -23.63 -7.78 -3.59
N VAL A 192 -22.61 -8.43 -3.02
CA VAL A 192 -21.19 -8.05 -3.13
C VAL A 192 -20.61 -8.40 -4.51
N LYS A 193 -21.10 -9.47 -5.14
CA LYS A 193 -20.72 -9.90 -6.49
C LYS A 193 -21.18 -8.92 -7.58
N LYS A 194 -22.39 -8.36 -7.50
CA LYS A 194 -22.91 -7.35 -8.47
C LYS A 194 -21.92 -6.20 -8.78
N PRO A 195 -21.39 -5.44 -7.81
CA PRO A 195 -20.42 -4.37 -8.08
C PRO A 195 -19.03 -4.91 -8.45
N TYR A 196 -18.66 -6.14 -8.04
CA TYR A 196 -17.44 -6.80 -8.49
C TYR A 196 -17.49 -7.15 -9.98
N ASP A 197 -18.59 -7.72 -10.47
CA ASP A 197 -18.75 -8.07 -11.88
C ASP A 197 -18.73 -6.82 -12.79
N ARG A 198 -19.33 -5.71 -12.32
CA ARG A 198 -19.21 -4.41 -12.98
C ARG A 198 -17.75 -3.90 -12.97
N TYR A 199 -17.02 -4.08 -11.87
CA TYR A 199 -15.59 -3.77 -11.81
C TYR A 199 -14.77 -4.61 -12.81
N ILE A 200 -15.08 -5.90 -12.98
CA ILE A 200 -14.41 -6.77 -13.96
C ILE A 200 -14.66 -6.30 -15.39
N ARG A 201 -15.92 -6.02 -15.76
CA ARG A 201 -16.22 -5.42 -17.07
C ARG A 201 -15.44 -4.11 -17.29
N GLU A 202 -15.43 -3.24 -16.28
CA GLU A 202 -14.68 -1.98 -16.29
C GLU A 202 -13.15 -2.13 -16.46
N ILE A 203 -12.52 -3.16 -15.88
CA ILE A 203 -11.06 -3.34 -16.00
C ILE A 203 -10.66 -4.07 -17.27
N ASN A 204 -11.54 -4.88 -17.84
CA ASN A 204 -11.30 -5.56 -19.11
C ASN A 204 -11.39 -4.58 -20.30
N SER A 205 -12.22 -3.54 -20.20
CA SER A 205 -12.31 -2.47 -21.21
C SER A 205 -11.28 -1.33 -21.04
N LYS A 206 -10.33 -1.45 -20.10
CA LYS A 206 -9.31 -0.44 -19.83
C LYS A 206 -7.95 -0.85 -20.41
N ALA A 207 -7.32 0.10 -21.10
CA ALA A 207 -5.93 0.02 -21.49
C ALA A 207 -5.09 1.05 -20.72
N ILE A 208 -3.84 0.69 -20.45
CA ILE A 208 -2.78 1.63 -20.11
C ILE A 208 -2.24 2.16 -21.44
N VAL A 209 -2.31 3.48 -21.61
CA VAL A 209 -1.75 4.15 -22.79
C VAL A 209 -0.34 4.62 -22.44
N LEU A 210 0.64 4.14 -23.19
CA LEU A 210 2.03 4.60 -23.12
C LEU A 210 2.29 5.57 -24.27
N CYS A 211 2.64 6.81 -23.91
CA CYS A 211 3.05 7.85 -24.85
C CYS A 211 4.57 8.10 -24.69
N PRO A 212 5.32 8.28 -25.79
CA PRO A 212 6.68 8.80 -25.73
C PRO A 212 6.74 10.13 -24.96
N TYR A 213 7.73 10.31 -24.09
CA TYR A 213 7.84 11.51 -23.25
C TYR A 213 7.83 12.81 -24.06
N SER A 214 8.50 12.82 -25.22
CA SER A 214 8.55 13.96 -26.16
C SER A 214 7.21 14.37 -26.75
N GLN A 215 6.21 13.48 -26.73
CA GLN A 215 4.87 13.70 -27.28
C GLN A 215 3.81 13.88 -26.17
N ARG A 216 4.22 14.08 -24.90
CA ARG A 216 3.27 14.17 -23.76
C ARG A 216 2.20 15.25 -23.93
N GLN A 217 2.54 16.39 -24.55
CA GLN A 217 1.64 17.52 -24.74
C GLN A 217 0.75 17.38 -26.00
N SER A 218 1.26 16.71 -27.03
CA SER A 218 0.52 16.40 -28.27
C SER A 218 0.83 14.95 -28.66
N PRO A 219 0.07 13.98 -28.10
CA PRO A 219 0.29 12.56 -28.36
C PRO A 219 -0.15 12.19 -29.77
N ASP A 220 0.82 11.92 -30.64
CA ASP A 220 0.58 11.31 -31.94
C ASP A 220 -0.01 9.91 -31.75
N LYS A 221 -1.25 9.71 -32.24
CA LYS A 221 -1.98 8.44 -32.12
C LYS A 221 -1.20 7.25 -32.68
N SER A 222 -0.40 7.44 -33.73
CA SER A 222 0.40 6.36 -34.35
C SER A 222 1.55 5.85 -33.47
N ASN A 223 1.99 6.68 -32.52
CA ASN A 223 3.10 6.40 -31.61
C ASN A 223 2.66 5.90 -30.22
N LEU A 224 1.35 5.75 -30.00
CA LEU A 224 0.80 5.23 -28.74
C LEU A 224 0.93 3.71 -28.65
N LYS A 225 1.45 3.20 -27.53
CA LYS A 225 1.43 1.77 -27.21
C LYS A 225 0.35 1.49 -26.18
N LEU A 226 -0.58 0.60 -26.53
CA LEU A 226 -1.62 0.11 -25.64
C LEU A 226 -1.12 -1.13 -24.90
N LEU A 227 -1.25 -1.14 -23.57
CA LEU A 227 -1.08 -2.33 -22.74
C LEU A 227 -2.38 -2.62 -22.00
N GLU A 228 -2.91 -3.83 -22.12
CA GLU A 228 -4.12 -4.25 -21.41
C GLU A 228 -4.00 -4.04 -19.90
N TYR A 229 -5.06 -3.55 -19.24
CA TYR A 229 -5.05 -3.28 -17.80
C TYR A 229 -5.18 -4.59 -16.98
N LYS A 230 -4.06 -5.32 -16.87
CA LYS A 230 -3.97 -6.60 -16.16
C LYS A 230 -3.90 -6.40 -14.65
N THR A 231 -4.79 -7.07 -13.92
CA THR A 231 -4.87 -7.16 -12.45
C THR A 231 -4.84 -8.62 -11.98
N ARG A 232 -4.80 -8.88 -10.67
CA ARG A 232 -4.88 -10.26 -10.14
C ARG A 232 -6.21 -10.99 -10.40
N PHE A 233 -7.22 -10.28 -10.91
CA PHE A 233 -8.59 -10.78 -11.10
C PHE A 233 -8.96 -11.03 -12.57
N ASN A 234 -8.21 -10.49 -13.52
CA ASN A 234 -8.45 -10.62 -14.97
C ASN A 234 -7.18 -11.00 -15.75
N SER A 235 -6.21 -11.66 -15.11
CA SER A 235 -4.95 -12.02 -15.74
C SER A 235 -4.40 -13.34 -15.24
N LYS A 236 -4.52 -14.37 -16.09
CA LYS A 236 -3.97 -15.71 -15.88
C LYS A 236 -2.46 -15.70 -15.63
N SER A 237 -1.70 -14.82 -16.29
CA SER A 237 -0.26 -14.67 -16.03
C SER A 237 0.04 -14.09 -14.63
N ARG A 238 -0.75 -13.13 -14.13
CA ARG A 238 -0.61 -12.65 -12.74
C ARG A 238 -1.08 -13.68 -11.70
N GLN A 239 -2.08 -14.49 -12.03
CA GLN A 239 -2.52 -15.63 -11.24
C GLN A 239 -1.40 -16.68 -11.12
N LEU A 240 -0.83 -17.12 -12.25
CA LEU A 240 0.32 -18.04 -12.32
C LEU A 240 1.53 -17.49 -11.54
N ALA A 241 1.84 -16.19 -11.64
CA ALA A 241 2.93 -15.58 -10.88
C ALA A 241 2.75 -15.68 -9.35
N ASN A 242 1.53 -15.86 -8.81
CA ASN A 242 1.33 -16.17 -7.38
C ASN A 242 1.73 -17.63 -7.07
N LEU A 243 1.50 -18.57 -7.99
CA LEU A 243 1.95 -19.96 -7.85
C LEU A 243 3.48 -20.06 -7.96
N ASP A 244 4.10 -19.33 -8.87
CA ASP A 244 5.56 -19.25 -8.97
C ASP A 244 6.15 -18.61 -7.70
N THR A 245 5.50 -17.57 -7.17
CA THR A 245 5.85 -16.94 -5.88
C THR A 245 5.74 -17.91 -4.70
N TYR A 246 4.83 -18.88 -4.78
CA TYR A 246 4.61 -19.92 -3.78
C TYR A 246 5.66 -21.04 -3.87
N ASP A 247 5.89 -21.60 -5.06
CA ASP A 247 6.86 -22.67 -5.29
C ASP A 247 8.29 -22.19 -4.96
N ASN A 248 8.64 -20.97 -5.38
CA ASN A 248 9.91 -20.34 -5.00
C ASN A 248 10.06 -20.17 -3.47
N ALA A 249 8.98 -19.92 -2.74
CA ALA A 249 9.05 -19.73 -1.28
C ALA A 249 9.35 -21.04 -0.54
N TRP A 250 8.90 -22.19 -1.07
CA TRP A 250 9.27 -23.51 -0.56
C TRP A 250 10.69 -23.90 -0.96
N ASN A 251 11.13 -23.56 -2.17
CA ASN A 251 12.51 -23.81 -2.60
C ASN A 251 13.53 -22.98 -1.80
N GLU A 252 13.21 -21.72 -1.46
CA GLU A 252 14.02 -20.95 -0.51
C GLU A 252 13.94 -21.49 0.93
N SER A 253 12.80 -22.05 1.38
CA SER A 253 12.70 -22.55 2.75
C SER A 253 13.53 -23.82 2.99
N LYS A 254 13.63 -24.71 1.99
CA LYS A 254 14.47 -25.92 2.03
C LYS A 254 15.93 -25.61 2.35
N LYS A 255 16.48 -24.50 1.83
CA LYS A 255 17.89 -24.09 2.04
C LYS A 255 18.25 -23.72 3.49
N TYR A 256 17.27 -23.36 4.32
CA TYR A 256 17.52 -22.71 5.62
C TYR A 256 16.82 -23.35 6.81
N TYR A 257 15.87 -24.26 6.59
CA TYR A 257 14.99 -24.76 7.65
C TYR A 257 14.77 -26.27 7.58
N ASN A 258 14.89 -26.94 8.73
CA ASN A 258 14.64 -28.38 8.88
C ASN A 258 13.28 -28.66 9.56
N HIS A 259 12.71 -27.65 10.21
CA HIS A 259 11.45 -27.75 10.95
C HIS A 259 10.53 -26.59 10.58
N ALA A 260 9.23 -26.87 10.57
CA ALA A 260 8.20 -25.87 10.43
C ALA A 260 6.92 -26.30 11.16
N VAL A 261 5.94 -25.41 11.28
CA VAL A 261 4.59 -25.73 11.78
C VAL A 261 3.55 -25.26 10.77
N PHE A 262 2.70 -26.18 10.32
CA PHE A 262 1.45 -25.85 9.64
C PHE A 262 0.41 -25.36 10.66
N LEU A 263 -0.30 -24.30 10.36
CA LEU A 263 -1.19 -23.60 11.27
C LEU A 263 -2.45 -23.12 10.54
N THR A 264 -3.64 -23.43 11.07
CA THR A 264 -4.91 -22.91 10.53
C THR A 264 -5.56 -21.94 11.52
N LEU A 265 -5.56 -20.65 11.16
CA LEU A 265 -6.12 -19.55 11.95
C LEU A 265 -7.49 -19.15 11.41
N THR A 266 -8.51 -19.14 12.25
CA THR A 266 -9.87 -18.72 11.89
C THR A 266 -10.30 -17.44 12.59
N THR A 267 -11.28 -16.73 12.05
CA THR A 267 -11.88 -15.54 12.68
C THR A 267 -13.09 -15.95 13.51
N ALA A 268 -13.20 -15.47 14.75
CA ALA A 268 -14.38 -15.68 15.59
C ALA A 268 -15.37 -14.52 15.38
N PRO A 269 -16.57 -14.76 14.82
CA PRO A 269 -17.50 -13.70 14.44
C PRO A 269 -17.89 -12.78 15.60
N GLY A 270 -18.15 -13.34 16.80
CA GLY A 270 -18.56 -12.56 17.97
C GLY A 270 -17.54 -11.53 18.48
N MET A 271 -16.26 -11.65 18.08
CA MET A 271 -15.22 -10.67 18.43
C MET A 271 -15.35 -9.35 17.64
N HIS A 272 -16.18 -9.33 16.60
CA HIS A 272 -16.28 -8.23 15.64
C HIS A 272 -17.73 -7.76 15.51
N GLU A 273 -17.92 -6.49 15.14
CA GLU A 273 -19.27 -5.93 14.94
C GLU A 273 -19.90 -6.43 13.63
N ASN A 274 -19.10 -6.47 12.55
CA ASN A 274 -19.54 -6.83 11.20
C ASN A 274 -18.39 -7.47 10.36
N VAL A 275 -18.75 -8.06 9.22
CA VAL A 275 -17.84 -8.83 8.34
C VAL A 275 -16.68 -7.99 7.82
N TRP A 276 -16.93 -6.73 7.46
CA TRP A 276 -15.87 -5.80 7.04
C TRP A 276 -14.81 -5.61 8.13
N ILE A 277 -15.25 -5.35 9.36
CA ILE A 277 -14.38 -5.21 10.53
C ILE A 277 -13.53 -6.47 10.72
N ALA A 278 -14.18 -7.62 10.76
CA ALA A 278 -13.55 -8.91 11.00
C ALA A 278 -12.42 -9.20 10.00
N ASN A 279 -12.71 -9.04 8.70
CA ASN A 279 -11.76 -9.34 7.63
C ASN A 279 -10.62 -8.32 7.52
N ARG A 280 -10.87 -7.05 7.85
CA ARG A 280 -9.82 -6.00 7.90
C ARG A 280 -8.90 -6.17 9.11
N HIS A 281 -9.44 -6.55 10.26
CA HIS A 281 -8.66 -6.75 11.48
C HIS A 281 -7.69 -7.93 11.39
N PHE A 282 -7.97 -8.94 10.56
CA PHE A 282 -7.11 -10.13 10.38
C PHE A 282 -5.63 -9.80 10.13
N ALA A 283 -5.34 -8.76 9.33
CA ALA A 283 -3.96 -8.35 9.05
C ALA A 283 -3.26 -7.72 10.28
N VAL A 284 -4.02 -7.03 11.14
CA VAL A 284 -3.53 -6.48 12.41
C VAL A 284 -3.26 -7.62 13.40
N ALA A 285 -4.21 -8.53 13.55
CA ALA A 285 -4.06 -9.71 14.40
C ALA A 285 -2.88 -10.60 13.99
N TRP A 286 -2.74 -10.91 12.69
CA TRP A 286 -1.59 -11.66 12.16
C TRP A 286 -0.25 -10.98 12.52
N ASN A 287 -0.17 -9.66 12.40
CA ASN A 287 1.04 -8.91 12.75
C ASN A 287 1.31 -8.89 14.26
N ARG A 288 0.27 -8.78 15.11
CA ARG A 288 0.39 -8.91 16.57
C ARG A 288 0.89 -10.31 16.95
N TYR A 289 0.28 -11.34 16.37
CA TYR A 289 0.59 -12.74 16.63
C TYR A 289 2.03 -13.09 16.25
N MET A 290 2.46 -12.72 15.04
CA MET A 290 3.86 -12.89 14.62
C MET A 290 4.85 -12.11 15.50
N SER A 291 4.43 -10.98 16.09
CA SER A 291 5.25 -10.23 17.05
C SER A 291 5.29 -10.88 18.45
N LEU A 292 4.20 -11.52 18.89
CA LEU A 292 4.19 -12.37 20.09
C LEU A 292 5.18 -13.54 19.94
N LEU A 293 5.12 -14.25 18.81
CA LEU A 293 6.06 -15.33 18.50
C LEU A 293 7.51 -14.82 18.43
N THR A 294 7.75 -13.64 17.85
CA THR A 294 9.08 -12.99 17.84
C THR A 294 9.61 -12.76 19.27
N LYS A 295 8.76 -12.32 20.20
CA LYS A 295 9.14 -12.14 21.62
C LYS A 295 9.48 -13.47 22.30
N ARG A 296 8.66 -14.52 22.09
CA ARG A 296 8.91 -15.86 22.66
C ARG A 296 10.21 -16.47 22.13
N ASN A 297 10.42 -16.46 20.82
CA ASN A 297 11.64 -16.97 20.20
C ASN A 297 12.89 -16.23 20.72
N LYS A 298 12.80 -14.91 20.90
CA LYS A 298 13.88 -14.11 21.48
C LYS A 298 14.14 -14.45 22.96
N ALA A 299 13.11 -14.72 23.75
CA ALA A 299 13.24 -15.15 25.14
C ALA A 299 13.87 -16.55 25.24
N ALA A 300 13.37 -17.51 24.47
CA ALA A 300 13.91 -18.87 24.42
C ALA A 300 15.40 -18.90 24.03
N ALA A 301 15.78 -18.13 23.00
CA ALA A 301 17.19 -18.02 22.60
C ALA A 301 18.09 -17.39 23.69
N LYS A 302 17.57 -16.45 24.50
CA LYS A 302 18.30 -15.92 25.66
C LYS A 302 18.49 -16.98 26.74
N THR A 303 17.42 -17.69 27.11
CA THR A 303 17.47 -18.77 28.10
C THR A 303 18.42 -19.89 27.68
N ALA A 304 18.46 -20.21 26.39
CA ALA A 304 19.34 -21.24 25.83
C ALA A 304 20.78 -20.74 25.51
N GLY A 305 21.16 -19.51 25.88
CA GLY A 305 22.49 -18.96 25.57
C GLY A 305 22.80 -18.72 24.08
N THR A 306 21.83 -18.90 23.18
CA THR A 306 21.97 -18.80 21.72
C THR A 306 21.52 -17.45 21.14
N TYR A 307 21.39 -16.43 21.99
CA TYR A 307 20.91 -15.11 21.59
C TYR A 307 21.99 -14.28 20.88
N ASP A 308 21.92 -14.25 19.54
CA ASP A 308 22.56 -13.24 18.70
C ASP A 308 21.65 -11.99 18.57
N PRO A 309 22.10 -10.77 18.94
CA PRO A 309 21.34 -9.54 18.75
C PRO A 309 21.18 -9.11 17.27
N LYS A 310 22.03 -9.60 16.35
CA LYS A 310 21.95 -9.31 14.91
C LYS A 310 20.93 -10.22 14.19
N LYS A 311 20.54 -11.34 14.83
CA LYS A 311 19.59 -12.32 14.27
C LYS A 311 18.14 -11.87 14.41
N SER A 312 17.34 -12.13 13.36
CA SER A 312 15.90 -11.89 13.38
C SER A 312 15.15 -13.11 13.93
N TYR A 313 14.57 -12.98 15.13
CA TYR A 313 13.74 -14.01 15.79
C TYR A 313 12.31 -14.11 15.25
N ARG A 314 11.93 -13.27 14.28
CA ARG A 314 10.60 -13.30 13.67
C ARG A 314 10.48 -14.54 12.79
N PRO A 315 9.51 -15.44 13.04
CA PRO A 315 9.33 -16.66 12.25
C PRO A 315 9.18 -16.30 10.76
N LYS A 316 9.80 -17.09 9.88
CA LYS A 316 9.54 -16.96 8.43
C LYS A 316 8.29 -17.74 8.08
N TYR A 317 7.57 -17.30 7.06
CA TYR A 317 6.27 -17.89 6.77
C TYR A 317 5.86 -17.84 5.30
N ILE A 318 5.00 -18.79 4.92
CA ILE A 318 4.07 -18.73 3.80
C ILE A 318 2.66 -18.74 4.42
N CYS A 319 1.75 -17.91 3.93
CA CYS A 319 0.40 -17.78 4.47
C CYS A 319 -0.60 -17.56 3.32
N ILE A 320 -1.46 -18.53 3.09
CA ILE A 320 -2.58 -18.47 2.13
C ILE A 320 -3.82 -18.03 2.89
N TYR A 321 -4.58 -17.14 2.27
CA TYR A 321 -5.86 -16.66 2.75
C TYR A 321 -6.98 -17.30 1.93
N GLU A 322 -7.99 -17.86 2.59
CA GLU A 322 -9.22 -18.40 1.98
C GLU A 322 -10.40 -17.82 2.79
N PHE A 323 -11.51 -17.56 2.10
CA PHE A 323 -12.75 -17.13 2.75
C PHE A 323 -13.57 -18.36 3.11
N GLN A 324 -14.12 -18.36 4.31
CA GLN A 324 -15.06 -19.37 4.75
C GLN A 324 -16.42 -19.14 4.09
N LYS A 325 -17.26 -20.19 4.03
CA LYS A 325 -18.67 -20.12 3.61
C LYS A 325 -19.48 -19.00 4.29
N ASN A 326 -19.04 -18.54 5.46
CA ASN A 326 -19.62 -17.42 6.20
C ASN A 326 -18.88 -16.10 5.94
N MET A 327 -18.28 -15.89 4.76
CA MET A 327 -17.56 -14.66 4.37
C MET A 327 -16.38 -14.24 5.28
N MET A 328 -16.03 -15.01 6.31
CA MET A 328 -14.92 -14.70 7.22
C MET A 328 -13.59 -15.18 6.65
N LEU A 329 -12.56 -14.37 6.81
CA LEU A 329 -11.21 -14.75 6.42
C LEU A 329 -10.63 -15.76 7.41
N HIS A 330 -10.08 -16.84 6.88
CA HIS A 330 -9.12 -17.69 7.58
C HIS A 330 -7.77 -17.66 6.88
N CYS A 331 -6.74 -18.23 7.52
CA CYS A 331 -5.49 -18.51 6.82
C CYS A 331 -4.91 -19.88 7.16
N HIS A 332 -4.31 -20.50 6.14
CA HIS A 332 -3.42 -21.64 6.28
C HIS A 332 -1.99 -21.14 6.14
N ALA A 333 -1.18 -21.34 7.16
CA ALA A 333 0.18 -20.81 7.22
C ALA A 333 1.20 -21.90 7.57
N ILE A 334 2.41 -21.74 7.06
CA ILE A 334 3.60 -22.46 7.50
C ILE A 334 4.48 -21.46 8.24
N LEU A 335 4.92 -21.79 9.44
CA LEU A 335 5.95 -21.04 10.17
C LEU A 335 7.24 -21.86 10.17
N PHE A 336 8.26 -21.40 9.46
CA PHE A 336 9.56 -22.08 9.33
C PHE A 336 10.53 -21.71 10.43
N GLY A 337 11.42 -22.65 10.77
CA GLY A 337 12.43 -22.51 11.82
C GLY A 337 11.87 -22.70 13.23
N ILE A 338 10.74 -23.40 13.36
CA ILE A 338 10.04 -23.72 14.60
C ILE A 338 9.52 -25.15 14.47
N ASP A 339 9.75 -25.96 15.49
CA ASP A 339 9.25 -27.34 15.65
C ASP A 339 7.84 -27.37 16.26
N ARG A 340 7.58 -26.52 17.24
CA ARG A 340 6.29 -26.38 17.92
C ARG A 340 6.06 -24.94 18.38
N ILE A 341 4.82 -24.45 18.26
CA ILE A 341 4.47 -23.09 18.70
C ILE A 341 4.10 -23.06 20.19
N ALA A 342 3.15 -23.91 20.59
CA ALA A 342 2.73 -24.20 21.97
C ALA A 342 1.77 -25.42 21.95
N ASN A 343 0.82 -25.52 22.89
CA ASN A 343 -0.34 -26.41 22.79
C ASN A 343 -1.56 -25.66 22.23
N ASP A 344 -2.54 -26.36 21.65
CA ASP A 344 -3.64 -25.73 20.88
C ASP A 344 -4.48 -24.76 21.72
N ILE A 345 -4.58 -25.00 23.03
CA ILE A 345 -5.23 -24.12 24.01
C ILE A 345 -4.48 -22.78 24.08
N GLN A 346 -3.16 -22.81 24.28
CA GLN A 346 -2.34 -21.60 24.36
C GLN A 346 -2.34 -20.83 23.03
N ILE A 347 -2.17 -21.52 21.91
CA ILE A 347 -2.15 -20.87 20.59
C ILE A 347 -3.53 -20.21 20.31
N SER A 348 -4.63 -20.86 20.69
CA SER A 348 -5.98 -20.27 20.61
C SER A 348 -6.13 -19.03 21.49
N ARG A 349 -5.69 -19.09 22.75
CA ARG A 349 -5.66 -17.94 23.67
C ARG A 349 -4.84 -16.77 23.10
N ASP A 350 -3.68 -17.06 22.51
CA ASP A 350 -2.82 -16.05 21.88
C ASP A 350 -3.51 -15.34 20.71
N TRP A 351 -4.27 -16.08 19.89
CA TRP A 351 -4.98 -15.56 18.72
C TRP A 351 -6.23 -14.75 19.11
N GLU A 352 -6.89 -15.17 20.19
CA GLU A 352 -7.98 -14.44 20.85
C GLU A 352 -7.44 -13.14 21.47
N GLN A 353 -6.30 -13.17 22.18
CA GLN A 353 -5.59 -11.98 22.67
C GLN A 353 -5.11 -11.04 21.55
N CYS A 354 -4.79 -11.57 20.37
CA CYS A 354 -4.51 -10.73 19.20
C CYS A 354 -5.76 -10.04 18.63
N GLY A 355 -6.96 -10.46 19.06
CA GLY A 355 -8.25 -9.85 18.80
C GLY A 355 -8.99 -10.39 17.58
N GLN A 356 -8.78 -11.66 17.19
CA GLN A 356 -9.34 -12.21 15.94
C GLN A 356 -10.20 -13.47 16.11
N GLY A 357 -9.78 -14.42 16.94
CA GLY A 357 -10.57 -15.63 17.16
C GLY A 357 -9.81 -16.81 17.72
N LYS A 358 -10.33 -18.00 17.43
CA LYS A 358 -9.80 -19.28 17.92
C LYS A 358 -9.10 -20.03 16.79
N ILE A 359 -8.23 -20.97 17.17
CA ILE A 359 -7.42 -21.76 16.24
C ILE A 359 -8.02 -23.14 16.10
N THR A 360 -7.88 -23.72 14.92
CA THR A 360 -8.48 -25.03 14.60
C THR A 360 -7.46 -26.15 14.52
N LYS A 361 -6.20 -25.89 14.15
CA LYS A 361 -5.13 -26.92 14.14
C LYS A 361 -3.73 -26.31 14.06
N GLN A 362 -2.77 -26.92 14.76
CA GLN A 362 -1.34 -26.88 14.42
C GLN A 362 -0.88 -28.28 13.99
N ILE A 363 0.13 -28.40 13.12
CA ILE A 363 0.79 -29.67 12.80
C ILE A 363 2.30 -29.44 12.61
N PRO A 364 3.18 -30.07 13.39
CA PRO A 364 4.63 -30.03 13.16
C PRO A 364 5.03 -30.67 11.83
N LEU A 365 5.98 -30.05 11.14
CA LEU A 365 6.56 -30.47 9.88
C LEU A 365 8.07 -30.68 10.03
N ILE A 366 8.60 -31.63 9.28
CA ILE A 366 10.04 -31.92 9.19
C ILE A 366 10.48 -31.92 7.72
N ARG A 367 11.72 -31.50 7.45
CA ARG A 367 12.40 -31.71 6.16
C ARG A 367 13.19 -33.01 6.26
N THR A 368 12.94 -33.91 5.32
CA THR A 368 13.69 -35.17 5.15
C THR A 368 15.08 -34.89 4.57
N VAL A 369 15.93 -35.94 4.52
CA VAL A 369 17.25 -35.88 3.86
C VAL A 369 17.13 -35.56 2.36
N ASP A 370 16.04 -35.97 1.72
CA ASP A 370 15.72 -35.72 0.30
C ASP A 370 15.14 -34.31 0.01
N ASP A 371 15.28 -33.35 0.92
CA ASP A 371 14.68 -32.00 0.82
C ASP A 371 13.13 -31.94 0.72
N LYS A 372 12.45 -33.08 0.96
CA LYS A 372 10.98 -33.15 0.98
C LYS A 372 10.46 -32.74 2.36
N TRP A 373 9.45 -31.87 2.37
CA TRP A 373 8.70 -31.54 3.59
C TRP A 373 7.64 -32.61 3.87
N GLU A 374 7.53 -33.03 5.12
CA GLU A 374 6.61 -34.09 5.58
C GLU A 374 5.91 -33.73 6.89
N TRP A 375 4.82 -34.44 7.20
CA TRP A 375 4.03 -34.28 8.42
C TRP A 375 4.64 -35.08 9.57
N ALA A 376 5.23 -34.43 10.57
CA ALA A 376 6.03 -35.13 11.58
C ALA A 376 5.20 -35.91 12.61
N ARG A 377 3.93 -35.55 12.85
CA ARG A 377 3.04 -36.19 13.84
C ARG A 377 1.59 -36.31 13.34
N GLY A 378 1.44 -36.83 12.11
CA GLY A 378 0.14 -37.00 11.44
C GLY A 378 -0.29 -35.80 10.61
N LYS A 379 -1.23 -36.03 9.68
CA LYS A 379 -1.61 -35.08 8.61
C LYS A 379 -2.95 -34.36 8.89
N PRO A 380 -3.35 -33.34 8.10
CA PRO A 380 -4.72 -32.84 8.06
C PRO A 380 -5.69 -33.97 7.67
N ALA A 381 -6.90 -33.96 8.23
CA ALA A 381 -7.86 -35.05 8.02
C ALA A 381 -8.39 -35.12 6.57
N ASP A 382 -8.34 -34.01 5.82
CA ASP A 382 -8.68 -33.95 4.40
C ASP A 382 -7.45 -33.86 3.47
N ALA A 383 -6.26 -34.23 3.98
CA ALA A 383 -5.07 -34.47 3.15
C ALA A 383 -5.09 -35.90 2.62
N LYS A 384 -4.80 -36.07 1.33
CA LYS A 384 -4.75 -37.41 0.69
C LYS A 384 -3.58 -38.23 1.24
N ASP A 385 -3.58 -39.54 1.02
CA ASP A 385 -2.43 -40.38 1.38
C ASP A 385 -1.21 -40.01 0.53
N GLY A 386 -0.03 -39.98 1.17
CA GLY A 386 1.21 -39.44 0.59
C GLY A 386 1.20 -37.94 0.25
N GLU A 387 0.16 -37.16 0.59
CA GLU A 387 0.10 -35.75 0.23
C GLU A 387 1.01 -34.88 1.12
N SER A 388 2.08 -34.34 0.54
CA SER A 388 3.03 -33.47 1.26
C SER A 388 2.40 -32.15 1.75
N PRO A 389 2.95 -31.50 2.79
CA PRO A 389 2.50 -30.18 3.26
C PRO A 389 2.57 -29.11 2.16
N GLU A 390 3.56 -29.20 1.26
CA GLU A 390 3.72 -28.32 0.11
C GLU A 390 2.55 -28.46 -0.88
N LYS A 391 2.18 -29.69 -1.24
CA LYS A 391 1.04 -29.97 -2.14
C LYS A 391 -0.30 -29.65 -1.48
N TYR A 392 -0.47 -30.05 -0.21
CA TYR A 392 -1.67 -29.80 0.57
C TYR A 392 -1.94 -28.31 0.75
N LEU A 393 -0.92 -27.51 1.06
CA LEU A 393 -1.09 -26.07 1.19
C LEU A 393 -1.38 -25.42 -0.18
N ARG A 394 -0.77 -25.91 -1.27
CA ARG A 394 -1.02 -25.44 -2.65
C ARG A 394 -2.48 -25.61 -3.08
N LYS A 395 -3.18 -26.65 -2.58
CA LYS A 395 -4.65 -26.87 -2.74
C LYS A 395 -5.44 -25.57 -2.50
N TYR A 396 -5.14 -24.86 -1.42
CA TYR A 396 -5.86 -23.64 -1.03
C TYR A 396 -5.51 -22.45 -1.92
N LEU A 397 -4.27 -22.32 -2.37
CA LEU A 397 -3.88 -21.27 -3.30
C LEU A 397 -4.52 -21.51 -4.67
N ASN A 398 -4.54 -22.77 -5.14
CA ASN A 398 -5.20 -23.15 -6.39
C ASN A 398 -6.70 -22.81 -6.35
N LYS A 399 -7.42 -23.12 -5.28
CA LYS A 399 -8.82 -22.66 -5.11
C LYS A 399 -8.92 -21.13 -5.23
N ALA A 400 -8.14 -20.43 -4.41
CA ALA A 400 -8.11 -18.96 -4.36
C ALA A 400 -7.62 -18.28 -5.66
N VAL A 401 -7.17 -19.03 -6.66
CA VAL A 401 -6.61 -18.52 -7.91
C VAL A 401 -7.39 -18.99 -9.15
N TYR A 402 -7.97 -20.20 -9.14
CA TYR A 402 -8.65 -20.81 -10.29
C TYR A 402 -10.16 -21.00 -10.13
N ASP A 403 -10.69 -21.18 -8.91
CA ASP A 403 -12.13 -21.37 -8.68
C ASP A 403 -12.93 -20.10 -9.05
N HIS A 404 -12.25 -18.93 -9.08
CA HIS A 404 -12.80 -17.56 -9.23
C HIS A 404 -13.85 -17.16 -8.18
N LYS A 405 -14.36 -18.14 -7.43
CA LYS A 405 -15.11 -18.06 -6.19
C LYS A 405 -14.41 -17.17 -5.16
N ASP A 406 -15.22 -16.39 -4.45
CA ASP A 406 -14.80 -15.42 -3.44
C ASP A 406 -13.88 -14.30 -3.99
N PHE A 407 -13.66 -14.16 -5.31
CA PHE A 407 -12.85 -13.07 -5.87
C PHE A 407 -13.43 -11.70 -5.53
N GLU A 408 -14.76 -11.58 -5.48
CA GLU A 408 -15.48 -10.42 -4.98
C GLU A 408 -15.12 -10.08 -3.52
N MET A 409 -14.83 -11.08 -2.68
CA MET A 409 -14.38 -10.88 -1.29
C MET A 409 -12.90 -10.48 -1.22
N TYR A 410 -12.01 -11.12 -1.98
CA TYR A 410 -10.60 -10.70 -2.09
C TYR A 410 -10.47 -9.28 -2.65
N TRP A 411 -11.35 -8.90 -3.59
CA TRP A 411 -11.46 -7.56 -4.13
C TRP A 411 -12.00 -6.59 -3.08
N ALA A 412 -13.18 -6.83 -2.49
CA ALA A 412 -13.81 -5.95 -1.51
C ALA A 412 -12.86 -5.64 -0.35
N ILE A 413 -12.30 -6.65 0.32
CA ILE A 413 -11.36 -6.47 1.44
C ILE A 413 -9.98 -5.93 1.00
N ASN A 414 -9.67 -6.01 -0.30
CA ASN A 414 -8.34 -5.91 -0.91
C ASN A 414 -7.32 -6.82 -0.19
N LYS A 415 -7.67 -8.10 -0.11
CA LYS A 415 -6.78 -9.16 0.37
C LYS A 415 -6.04 -9.77 -0.83
N LYS A 416 -4.75 -10.09 -0.64
CA LYS A 416 -4.00 -10.96 -1.57
C LYS A 416 -4.41 -12.41 -1.33
N PHE A 417 -4.30 -13.28 -2.34
CA PHE A 417 -4.52 -14.73 -2.18
C PHE A 417 -3.51 -15.36 -1.22
N MET A 418 -2.26 -14.90 -1.26
CA MET A 418 -1.20 -15.30 -0.33
C MET A 418 -0.33 -14.13 0.14
N SER A 419 0.47 -14.41 1.15
CA SER A 419 1.59 -13.59 1.61
C SER A 419 2.74 -14.49 2.06
N LYS A 420 3.96 -13.96 2.08
CA LYS A 420 5.15 -14.66 2.58
C LYS A 420 6.14 -13.69 3.20
N SER A 421 7.11 -14.24 3.93
CA SER A 421 8.26 -13.49 4.39
C SER A 421 9.17 -13.07 3.23
N ARG A 422 9.72 -11.85 3.30
CA ARG A 422 10.65 -11.30 2.29
C ARG A 422 11.88 -12.18 2.04
N ASN A 423 12.43 -12.76 3.10
CA ASN A 423 13.58 -13.67 3.03
C ASN A 423 13.27 -15.04 2.37
N LEU A 424 12.01 -15.31 2.00
CA LEU A 424 11.61 -16.44 1.15
C LEU A 424 11.32 -15.97 -0.28
N ALA A 425 11.95 -14.88 -0.72
CA ALA A 425 11.98 -14.46 -2.11
C ALA A 425 13.33 -14.89 -2.71
N PRO A 426 13.35 -15.40 -3.95
CA PRO A 426 14.59 -15.76 -4.61
C PRO A 426 15.48 -14.53 -4.77
N PHE A 427 16.78 -14.75 -4.85
CA PHE A 427 17.75 -13.67 -5.02
C PHE A 427 17.43 -12.82 -6.27
N GLY A 428 17.59 -11.50 -6.17
CA GLY A 428 17.21 -10.55 -7.22
C GLY A 428 15.72 -10.20 -7.32
N HIS A 429 14.82 -10.87 -6.58
CA HIS A 429 13.40 -10.51 -6.58
C HIS A 429 13.15 -9.15 -5.89
N PRO A 430 12.20 -8.29 -6.34
CA PRO A 430 11.96 -6.97 -5.74
C PRO A 430 11.57 -6.97 -4.25
N ASP A 431 11.01 -8.08 -3.74
CA ASP A 431 10.71 -8.28 -2.32
C ASP A 431 11.87 -8.92 -1.52
N ALA A 432 12.96 -9.32 -2.15
CA ALA A 432 14.12 -9.87 -1.44
C ALA A 432 14.73 -8.79 -0.52
N PRO A 433 15.26 -9.15 0.66
CA PRO A 433 16.03 -8.20 1.44
C PRO A 433 17.23 -7.73 0.62
N ALA A 434 17.43 -6.41 0.53
CA ALA A 434 18.65 -5.85 -0.02
C ALA A 434 19.84 -6.49 0.70
N GLN A 435 20.76 -7.10 -0.04
CA GLN A 435 21.98 -7.58 0.57
C GLN A 435 22.75 -6.36 1.08
N ILE A 436 22.97 -6.30 2.39
CA ILE A 436 24.22 -5.71 2.88
C ILE A 436 25.29 -6.55 2.18
N PRO A 437 26.17 -5.97 1.34
CA PRO A 437 27.19 -6.74 0.66
C PRO A 437 27.91 -7.54 1.74
N LYS A 438 27.96 -8.86 1.57
CA LYS A 438 28.87 -9.67 2.39
C LYS A 438 30.23 -9.05 2.15
N LYS A 439 30.81 -8.40 3.17
CA LYS A 439 32.26 -8.25 3.18
C LYS A 439 32.77 -9.66 3.05
N GLU A 440 33.36 -9.97 1.89
CA GLU A 440 34.22 -11.14 1.81
C GLU A 440 35.16 -11.01 2.99
N LYS A 441 35.23 -12.07 3.80
CA LYS A 441 36.37 -12.23 4.68
C LYS A 441 37.54 -12.41 3.72
N GLN A 442 38.20 -11.30 3.37
CA GLN A 442 39.55 -11.37 2.85
C GLN A 442 40.30 -12.24 3.86
N HIS A 443 40.73 -13.42 3.42
CA HIS A 443 41.68 -14.22 4.18
C HIS A 443 42.96 -13.39 4.22
N THR A 444 43.10 -12.59 5.28
CA THR A 444 44.39 -12.03 5.63
C THR A 444 45.20 -13.19 6.15
N GLU A 445 46.11 -13.71 5.33
CA GLU A 445 47.16 -14.58 5.83
C GLU A 445 47.94 -13.83 6.92
N PRO A 446 48.41 -14.53 7.97
CA PRO A 446 49.32 -13.92 8.94
C PRO A 446 50.55 -13.38 8.20
N ILE A 447 50.93 -12.13 8.49
CA ILE A 447 52.13 -11.54 7.91
C ILE A 447 53.41 -12.02 8.62
N ASP A 448 53.27 -12.54 9.84
CA ASP A 448 54.36 -13.12 10.62
C ASP A 448 53.80 -14.06 11.70
N TYR A 449 54.69 -14.79 12.39
CA TYR A 449 54.39 -15.64 13.53
C TYR A 449 55.39 -15.38 14.65
N ILE A 450 54.93 -14.77 15.75
CA ILE A 450 55.77 -14.51 16.92
C ILE A 450 55.58 -15.65 17.92
N LYS A 451 56.69 -16.14 18.46
CA LYS A 451 56.70 -17.09 19.58
C LYS A 451 56.74 -16.29 20.87
N ASP A 452 55.77 -16.50 21.76
CA ASP A 452 55.78 -15.86 23.08
C ASP A 452 56.74 -16.55 24.06
N ASP A 453 56.87 -15.97 25.26
CA ASP A 453 57.79 -16.42 26.31
C ASP A 453 57.49 -17.85 26.81
N ASP A 454 56.25 -18.34 26.62
CA ASP A 454 55.81 -19.71 26.91
C ASP A 454 56.10 -20.68 25.73
N GLY A 455 56.69 -20.19 24.64
CA GLY A 455 57.01 -20.97 23.45
C GLY A 455 55.83 -21.17 22.47
N ILE A 456 54.71 -20.48 22.65
CA ILE A 456 53.50 -20.61 21.81
C ILE A 456 53.61 -19.68 20.61
N VAL A 457 53.51 -20.28 19.41
CA VAL A 457 53.56 -19.55 18.14
C VAL A 457 52.20 -18.91 17.84
N LYS A 458 52.13 -17.58 17.84
CA LYS A 458 50.91 -16.79 17.60
C LYS A 458 51.00 -16.03 16.26
N PRO A 459 49.96 -16.10 15.41
CA PRO A 459 49.94 -15.38 14.13
C PRO A 459 49.76 -13.88 14.33
N VAL A 460 50.61 -13.09 13.65
CA VAL A 460 50.55 -11.64 13.61
C VAL A 460 49.78 -11.19 12.38
N TYR A 461 48.81 -10.30 12.57
CA TYR A 461 48.04 -9.68 11.50
C TYR A 461 48.33 -8.19 11.46
N ARG A 462 48.41 -7.62 10.26
CA ARG A 462 48.69 -6.19 10.08
C ARG A 462 47.53 -5.36 10.66
N GLU A 463 47.79 -4.58 11.70
CA GLU A 463 46.78 -3.65 12.20
C GLU A 463 46.40 -2.66 11.11
N ARG A 464 45.09 -2.55 10.87
CA ARG A 464 44.53 -1.72 9.81
C ARG A 464 44.49 -0.28 10.32
N ILE A 465 45.55 0.48 10.04
CA ILE A 465 45.59 1.93 10.29
C ILE A 465 44.26 2.55 9.83
N PRO A 466 43.52 3.27 10.69
CA PRO A 466 42.26 3.87 10.29
C PRO A 466 42.50 4.90 9.19
N GLU A 467 41.82 4.76 8.04
CA GLU A 467 41.83 5.79 7.01
C GLU A 467 41.37 7.13 7.62
N PRO A 468 42.10 8.24 7.40
CA PRO A 468 41.63 9.55 7.82
C PRO A 468 40.30 9.87 7.14
N PRO A 469 39.42 10.67 7.77
CA PRO A 469 38.10 10.97 7.21
C PRO A 469 38.25 11.63 5.83
N LYS A 470 37.66 11.01 4.82
CA LYS A 470 37.67 11.54 3.44
C LYS A 470 36.97 12.88 3.42
N THR A 471 37.74 13.93 3.12
CA THR A 471 37.24 15.28 2.89
C THR A 471 36.19 15.26 1.77
N GLN A 472 35.13 16.04 1.94
CA GLN A 472 34.11 16.21 0.89
C GLN A 472 34.78 16.76 -0.37
N ARG A 473 34.62 16.04 -1.49
CA ARG A 473 34.78 16.62 -2.82
C ARG A 473 33.45 17.23 -3.26
N ASP A 474 33.56 18.33 -3.98
CA ASP A 474 32.42 19.10 -4.50
C ASP A 474 31.51 18.31 -5.44
N PRO A 475 30.21 18.69 -5.52
CA PRO A 475 29.27 18.10 -6.45
C PRO A 475 29.37 18.76 -7.84
N GLU A 476 30.06 18.14 -8.77
CA GLU A 476 29.64 18.24 -10.18
C GLU A 476 28.25 17.62 -10.30
N TRP A 477 27.22 18.44 -10.52
CA TRP A 477 26.08 18.26 -11.44
C TRP A 477 25.09 19.41 -11.24
N ALA A 478 25.02 20.33 -12.21
CA ALA A 478 24.19 21.52 -12.14
C ALA A 478 22.68 21.21 -12.34
N TYR A 479 21.83 21.86 -11.53
CA TYR A 479 20.38 21.84 -11.69
C TYR A 479 19.94 23.01 -12.60
N LEU A 480 19.62 22.71 -13.87
CA LEU A 480 19.01 23.69 -14.78
C LEU A 480 17.51 23.80 -14.47
N GLY A 481 17.09 25.00 -14.06
CA GLY A 481 15.69 25.32 -13.81
C GLY A 481 14.86 25.50 -15.09
N THR A 482 13.55 25.64 -14.92
CA THR A 482 12.59 25.97 -15.99
C THR A 482 12.01 27.36 -15.77
N ILE A 483 12.07 28.23 -16.79
CA ILE A 483 11.31 29.48 -16.85
C ILE A 483 10.46 29.49 -18.13
N SER A 484 9.17 29.77 -17.95
CA SER A 484 8.27 30.36 -18.95
C SER A 484 7.09 30.99 -18.18
N GLY A 485 6.65 32.21 -18.43
CA GLY A 485 7.13 33.24 -19.37
C GLY A 485 7.24 34.61 -18.68
N GLY A 486 7.78 35.59 -19.39
CA GLY A 486 8.11 36.90 -18.82
C GLY A 486 7.17 38.04 -19.22
N VAL A 487 7.41 39.19 -18.60
CA VAL A 487 7.17 40.53 -19.16
C VAL A 487 8.42 41.36 -18.82
N PHE A 488 9.11 41.88 -19.83
CA PHE A 488 10.19 42.89 -19.73
C PHE A 488 9.57 44.30 -19.93
N PRO A 489 10.19 45.42 -19.49
CA PRO A 489 11.54 45.89 -19.85
C PRO A 489 12.44 46.18 -18.59
N ARG A 490 13.73 46.56 -18.65
CA ARG A 490 14.36 47.57 -19.53
C ARG A 490 15.92 47.57 -19.45
N TRP A 491 16.60 47.55 -20.61
CA TRP A 491 17.95 48.14 -20.93
C TRP A 491 19.20 47.56 -20.21
N LEU A 492 20.45 47.59 -20.75
CA LEU A 492 21.03 48.11 -22.01
C LEU A 492 22.27 47.24 -22.41
N GLU A 493 22.68 47.27 -23.68
CA GLU A 493 23.86 46.57 -24.23
C GLU A 493 25.19 47.31 -23.99
N THR A 494 26.32 46.58 -24.04
CA THR A 494 27.50 46.74 -24.95
C THR A 494 28.72 45.91 -24.41
N MET A 495 29.86 45.60 -25.07
CA MET A 495 30.44 45.85 -26.42
C MET A 495 31.56 44.79 -26.77
N PHE A 496 32.23 44.94 -27.93
CA PHE A 496 33.57 44.44 -28.41
C PHE A 496 34.25 43.19 -27.77
N ASP A 497 34.60 42.12 -28.51
CA ASP A 497 35.56 41.92 -29.65
C ASP A 497 36.99 41.54 -29.20
N ALA A 498 37.49 40.37 -29.65
CA ALA A 498 38.91 40.08 -29.86
C ALA A 498 39.10 38.76 -30.62
N ARG A 499 39.71 38.86 -31.81
CA ARG A 499 40.08 37.79 -32.74
C ARG A 499 41.13 36.83 -32.17
N SER A 500 41.07 35.54 -32.52
CA SER A 500 42.18 34.88 -33.27
C SER A 500 41.94 33.38 -33.57
N ARG A 501 42.32 32.99 -34.80
CA ARG A 501 42.69 31.65 -35.30
C ARG A 501 44.18 31.76 -35.75
N PRO A 502 44.95 30.70 -36.13
CA PRO A 502 44.51 29.35 -36.55
C PRO A 502 45.37 28.13 -36.11
N ALA A 503 44.84 26.93 -36.43
CA ALA A 503 45.50 25.71 -36.92
C ALA A 503 46.72 25.06 -36.20
N SER A 504 46.55 23.79 -35.81
CA SER A 504 47.28 22.64 -36.42
C SER A 504 46.66 21.29 -35.98
N ILE A 505 47.20 20.16 -36.44
CA ILE A 505 46.48 18.88 -36.67
C ILE A 505 47.02 17.71 -35.81
N SER A 506 46.15 16.71 -35.62
CA SER A 506 46.38 15.31 -35.15
C SER A 506 46.16 15.13 -33.64
N SER A 507 45.59 14.04 -33.10
CA SER A 507 45.23 12.69 -33.56
C SER A 507 44.35 12.06 -32.44
N GLY A 508 43.88 10.81 -32.60
CA GLY A 508 43.28 10.05 -31.49
C GLY A 508 41.75 9.93 -31.53
N ALA A 509 41.26 8.85 -32.14
CA ALA A 509 39.85 8.46 -32.07
C ALA A 509 39.54 7.67 -30.78
N PRO A 510 38.44 7.96 -30.07
CA PRO A 510 37.92 7.08 -29.03
C PRO A 510 36.82 6.15 -29.58
N LEU A 511 36.85 4.90 -29.12
CA LEU A 511 35.92 3.81 -29.48
C LEU A 511 34.45 4.11 -29.07
N PRO A 512 33.46 3.52 -29.76
CA PRO A 512 32.05 3.82 -29.51
C PRO A 512 31.54 3.21 -28.21
N VAL A 513 31.30 4.06 -27.19
CA VAL A 513 30.54 3.68 -26.00
C VAL A 513 29.07 3.48 -26.39
N ALA A 514 28.57 2.25 -26.26
CA ALA A 514 27.19 1.88 -26.56
C ALA A 514 26.19 2.59 -25.63
N LYS A 515 25.67 3.75 -26.06
CA LYS A 515 24.61 4.47 -25.36
C LYS A 515 23.28 3.72 -25.47
N ASN A 516 22.93 2.96 -24.43
CA ASN A 516 21.64 2.30 -24.30
C ASN A 516 20.51 3.35 -24.18
N LYS A 517 19.92 3.74 -25.33
CA LYS A 517 18.86 4.76 -25.44
C LYS A 517 17.49 4.26 -24.98
N HIS A 518 17.31 3.99 -23.69
CA HIS A 518 15.98 3.84 -23.12
C HIS A 518 15.30 5.21 -22.97
N LYS A 519 14.47 5.58 -23.96
CA LYS A 519 13.60 6.75 -23.88
C LYS A 519 12.56 6.55 -22.75
N PRO A 520 12.35 7.53 -21.85
CA PRO A 520 11.29 7.44 -20.85
C PRO A 520 9.91 7.51 -21.51
N TYR A 521 8.93 6.85 -20.87
CA TYR A 521 7.52 6.86 -21.26
C TYR A 521 6.67 7.46 -20.14
N HIS A 522 5.57 8.12 -20.50
CA HIS A 522 4.53 8.50 -19.55
C HIS A 522 3.34 7.53 -19.60
N ILE A 523 2.67 7.39 -18.45
CA ILE A 523 1.58 6.42 -18.23
C ILE A 523 0.27 7.19 -18.07
N GLY A 524 -0.69 6.93 -18.96
CA GLY A 524 -2.08 7.41 -18.88
C GLY A 524 -3.09 6.26 -18.78
N PHE A 525 -4.30 6.58 -18.31
CA PHE A 525 -5.45 5.66 -18.33
C PHE A 525 -6.57 6.29 -19.17
N VAL A 526 -7.05 5.56 -20.17
CA VAL A 526 -8.09 6.02 -21.10
C VAL A 526 -9.07 4.86 -21.35
N PRO A 527 -10.40 5.09 -21.41
CA PRO A 527 -11.34 4.09 -21.91
C PRO A 527 -11.03 3.77 -23.37
N ALA A 528 -11.07 2.51 -23.79
CA ALA A 528 -10.79 2.14 -25.19
C ALA A 528 -11.71 2.89 -26.19
N SER A 529 -12.97 3.11 -25.81
CA SER A 529 -13.97 3.86 -26.59
C SER A 529 -13.66 5.34 -26.79
N ALA A 530 -12.76 5.95 -26.02
CA ALA A 530 -12.45 7.38 -26.12
C ALA A 530 -11.28 7.69 -27.09
N ILE A 531 -10.70 6.68 -27.74
CA ILE A 531 -9.59 6.83 -28.70
C ILE A 531 -10.07 6.63 -30.15
N ILE A 532 -11.16 5.88 -30.32
CA ILE A 532 -11.77 5.50 -31.59
C ILE A 532 -12.89 6.51 -31.91
N THR A 533 -12.69 7.28 -32.99
CA THR A 533 -13.71 8.10 -33.65
C THR A 533 -14.04 7.44 -34.98
N GLU A 534 -15.31 7.27 -35.31
CA GLU A 534 -15.79 6.38 -36.41
C GLU A 534 -15.34 6.78 -37.83
N GLU A 535 -14.82 7.99 -38.02
CA GLU A 535 -14.65 8.61 -39.35
C GLU A 535 -13.55 8.01 -40.26
N ASN A 536 -12.80 6.98 -39.85
CA ASN A 536 -11.73 6.40 -40.69
C ASN A 536 -11.51 4.88 -40.48
N LEU A 537 -12.52 4.05 -40.77
CA LEU A 537 -12.36 2.60 -40.94
C LEU A 537 -13.05 2.10 -42.23
N PRO A 538 -12.47 1.12 -42.96
CA PRO A 538 -13.12 0.55 -44.14
C PRO A 538 -14.41 -0.20 -43.76
N PRO A 539 -15.44 -0.25 -44.64
CA PRO A 539 -16.74 -0.86 -44.32
C PRO A 539 -16.72 -2.33 -43.89
N GLN A 540 -15.63 -3.07 -44.13
CA GLN A 540 -15.49 -4.50 -43.82
C GLN A 540 -15.25 -4.81 -42.33
N LEU A 541 -15.15 -3.80 -41.45
CA LEU A 541 -14.90 -3.98 -40.00
C LEU A 541 -16.11 -3.65 -39.09
N ILE A 542 -17.22 -3.15 -39.64
CA ILE A 542 -18.33 -2.61 -38.85
C ILE A 542 -19.26 -3.70 -38.27
N THR A 543 -19.28 -4.90 -38.85
CA THR A 543 -20.17 -6.02 -38.42
C THR A 543 -19.76 -6.72 -37.12
N ASN A 544 -18.59 -6.40 -36.52
CA ASN A 544 -18.05 -7.12 -35.35
C ASN A 544 -18.01 -6.30 -34.04
N LEU A 545 -18.59 -5.09 -33.99
CA LEU A 545 -18.41 -4.15 -32.86
C LEU A 545 -19.58 -4.05 -31.87
N ILE A 546 -20.65 -4.82 -32.05
CA ILE A 546 -21.59 -5.13 -30.98
C ILE A 546 -21.30 -6.58 -30.53
N PRO A 547 -20.61 -6.81 -29.40
CA PRO A 547 -20.52 -8.15 -28.87
C PRO A 547 -21.91 -8.58 -28.42
N ALA A 548 -22.48 -9.57 -29.10
CA ALA A 548 -23.46 -10.46 -28.50
C ALA A 548 -22.89 -10.99 -27.17
N GLU A 549 -23.76 -11.40 -26.23
CA GLU A 549 -23.27 -11.99 -24.98
C GLU A 549 -22.28 -13.11 -25.32
N PRO A 550 -21.03 -13.07 -24.79
CA PRO A 550 -20.00 -13.98 -25.22
C PRO A 550 -20.46 -15.39 -24.94
N ASP A 551 -20.59 -16.19 -26.00
CA ASP A 551 -21.03 -17.57 -25.89
C ASP A 551 -20.12 -18.28 -24.89
N ARG A 552 -20.73 -18.79 -23.84
CA ARG A 552 -20.05 -19.49 -22.76
C ARG A 552 -19.25 -20.67 -23.32
N THR A 553 -19.72 -21.27 -24.40
CA THR A 553 -19.05 -22.34 -25.13
C THR A 553 -17.75 -21.88 -25.79
N GLU A 554 -17.65 -20.64 -26.29
CA GLU A 554 -16.39 -20.13 -26.84
C GLU A 554 -15.37 -19.79 -25.74
N TYR A 555 -15.82 -19.20 -24.62
CA TYR A 555 -14.94 -18.99 -23.46
C TYR A 555 -14.38 -20.32 -22.92
N ASP A 556 -15.22 -21.34 -22.79
CA ASP A 556 -14.82 -22.67 -22.33
C ASP A 556 -13.90 -23.37 -23.36
N ARG A 557 -14.08 -23.13 -24.67
CA ARG A 557 -13.18 -23.62 -25.73
C ARG A 557 -11.80 -22.96 -25.67
N GLN A 558 -11.74 -21.62 -25.57
CA GLN A 558 -10.47 -20.89 -25.41
C GLN A 558 -9.74 -21.33 -24.12
N LEU A 559 -10.48 -21.55 -23.03
CA LEU A 559 -9.93 -22.07 -21.77
C LEU A 559 -9.36 -23.49 -21.92
N ALA A 560 -10.00 -24.36 -22.69
CA ALA A 560 -9.51 -25.71 -23.00
C ALA A 560 -8.24 -25.68 -23.88
N GLU A 561 -8.24 -24.89 -24.96
CA GLU A 561 -7.09 -24.71 -25.87
C GLU A 561 -5.86 -24.16 -25.14
N GLU A 562 -6.01 -23.10 -24.33
CA GLU A 562 -4.92 -22.57 -23.50
C GLU A 562 -4.41 -23.58 -22.47
N THR A 563 -5.30 -24.41 -21.91
CA THR A 563 -4.91 -25.42 -20.91
C THR A 563 -4.05 -26.50 -21.56
N ARG A 564 -4.49 -27.03 -22.71
CA ARG A 564 -3.72 -27.99 -23.51
C ARG A 564 -2.34 -27.44 -23.90
N PHE A 565 -2.26 -26.23 -24.44
CA PHE A 565 -0.99 -25.59 -24.80
C PHE A 565 -0.02 -25.49 -23.61
N MET A 566 -0.53 -25.19 -22.41
CA MET A 566 0.27 -25.08 -21.20
C MET A 566 0.68 -26.45 -20.61
N GLU A 567 -0.11 -27.50 -20.82
CA GLU A 567 0.28 -28.88 -20.49
C GLU A 567 1.37 -29.40 -21.45
N GLU A 568 1.25 -29.15 -22.75
CA GLU A 568 2.31 -29.43 -23.73
C GLU A 568 3.61 -28.68 -23.37
N LYS A 569 3.52 -27.41 -22.98
CA LYS A 569 4.67 -26.62 -22.51
C LYS A 569 5.31 -27.20 -21.23
N ARG A 570 4.50 -27.71 -20.29
CA ARG A 570 5.00 -28.41 -19.09
C ARG A 570 5.66 -29.75 -19.42
N ALA A 571 5.12 -30.50 -20.38
CA ALA A 571 5.71 -31.75 -20.85
C ALA A 571 7.09 -31.51 -21.51
N ARG A 572 7.19 -30.51 -22.40
CA ARG A 572 8.46 -30.09 -23.02
C ARG A 572 9.51 -29.62 -22.01
N LEU A 573 9.09 -28.97 -20.90
CA LEU A 573 10.00 -28.60 -19.82
C LEU A 573 10.49 -29.81 -19.03
N LYS A 574 9.62 -30.80 -18.75
CA LYS A 574 10.02 -32.06 -18.10
C LYS A 574 11.03 -32.86 -18.93
N GLN A 575 10.80 -32.95 -20.24
CA GLN A 575 11.72 -33.61 -21.19
C GLN A 575 13.07 -32.91 -21.37
N ARG A 576 13.23 -31.69 -20.86
CA ARG A 576 14.51 -30.94 -20.83
C ARG A 576 15.20 -30.96 -19.46
N SER A 577 14.62 -31.63 -18.48
CA SER A 577 15.10 -31.67 -17.08
C SER A 577 15.40 -33.08 -16.56
N GLY A 578 15.19 -34.09 -17.40
CA GLY A 578 15.79 -35.42 -17.29
C GLY A 578 16.70 -35.63 -18.49
#